data_AF-A0A6J7IGH2-F1
#
_entry.id   AF-A0A6J7IGH2-F1
#
_cell.length_a   1.000
_cell.length_b   1.000
_cell.length_c   1.000
_cell.angle_alpha   90.00
_cell.angle_beta   90.00
_cell.angle_gamma   90.00
#
_symmetry.space_group_name_H-M   'P 1'
#
loop_
_entity.id
_entity.type
_entity.pdbx_description
1 polymer ?
#
loop_
_entity_poly.entity_id
_entity_poly.type
_entity_poly.pdbx_seq_one_letter_code
_entity_poly.pdbx_strand_id
1 'polypeptide(L)'
;MDEPFAALDAITRDLLHEELTRIWNETGMTVIFVTHNVREAARLSQRVLLMSSRPGRIIREWDVADHDPWPLDSPSVADLASQITSELRQEIRRHAK
;
A
#
# COMPACT_ATOMS: atom_id res chain seq x y z
N MET A 1 -0.25 -0.44 12.03
CA MET A 1 -1.45 0.42 11.92
C MET A 1 -2.47 -0.32 11.09
N ASP A 2 -3.74 -0.31 11.48
CA ASP A 2 -4.81 -1.01 10.75
C ASP A 2 -5.76 0.03 10.15
N GLU A 3 -5.83 0.11 8.83
CA GLU A 3 -6.64 1.07 8.07
C GLU A 3 -6.49 2.55 8.53
N PRO A 4 -5.25 3.08 8.67
CA PRO A 4 -5.01 4.36 9.34
C PRO A 4 -5.65 5.58 8.66
N PHE A 5 -5.98 5.48 7.37
CA PHE A 5 -6.48 6.60 6.56
C PHE A 5 -7.89 6.39 6.00
N ALA A 6 -8.56 5.29 6.34
CA ALA A 6 -9.82 4.88 5.71
C ALA A 6 -11.00 5.83 5.97
N ALA A 7 -10.97 6.59 7.07
CA ALA A 7 -12.05 7.49 7.49
C ALA A 7 -11.84 8.96 7.08
N LEU A 8 -10.82 9.24 6.28
CA LEU A 8 -10.42 10.59 5.93
C LEU A 8 -10.89 10.99 4.53
N ASP A 9 -11.19 12.28 4.35
CA ASP A 9 -11.35 12.84 3.02
C ASP A 9 -10.00 12.87 2.27
N ALA A 10 -10.06 13.08 0.96
CA ALA A 10 -8.88 13.01 0.09
C ALA A 10 -7.78 14.00 0.50
N ILE A 11 -8.13 15.24 0.85
CA ILE A 11 -7.15 16.29 1.16
C ILE A 11 -6.47 15.99 2.50
N THR A 12 -7.26 15.66 3.52
CA THR A 12 -6.72 15.32 4.84
C THR A 12 -5.83 14.08 4.77
N ARG A 13 -6.23 13.08 3.99
CA ARG A 13 -5.43 11.88 3.79
C ARG A 13 -4.07 12.19 3.15
N ASP A 14 -4.05 13.00 2.09
CA ASP A 14 -2.81 13.32 1.39
C ASP A 14 -1.83 14.10 2.30
N LEU A 15 -2.35 14.99 3.16
CA LEU A 15 -1.54 15.66 4.18
C LEU A 15 -0.95 14.67 5.19
N LEU A 16 -1.75 13.74 5.72
CA LEU A 16 -1.25 12.76 6.69
C LEU A 16 -0.27 11.75 6.08
N HIS A 17 -0.42 11.45 4.79
CA HIS A 17 0.55 10.66 4.04
C HIS A 17 1.93 11.34 3.97
N GLU A 18 1.97 12.65 3.76
CA GLU A 18 3.20 13.45 3.80
C GLU A 18 3.79 13.48 5.21
N GLU A 19 2.96 13.72 6.23
CA GLU A 19 3.40 13.74 7.63
C GLU A 19 3.94 12.39 8.11
N LEU A 20 3.28 11.28 7.76
CA LEU A 20 3.77 9.94 8.06
C LEU A 20 5.16 9.72 7.46
N THR A 21 5.33 10.13 6.20
CA THR A 21 6.60 10.01 5.47
C THR A 21 7.69 10.84 6.13
N ARG A 22 7.39 12.09 6.51
CA ARG A 22 8.30 13.00 7.19
C ARG A 22 8.76 12.42 8.53
N ILE A 23 7.82 11.99 9.38
CA ILE A 23 8.12 11.40 10.69
C ILE A 23 8.94 10.12 10.54
N TRP A 24 8.61 9.27 9.56
CA TRP A 24 9.36 8.06 9.29
C TRP A 24 10.82 8.36 8.90
N ASN A 25 11.05 9.33 8.00
CA ASN A 25 12.38 9.78 7.61
C ASN A 25 13.18 10.38 8.78
N GLU A 26 12.53 11.12 9.68
CA GLU A 26 13.17 11.74 10.85
C GLU A 26 13.53 10.71 11.94
N THR A 27 12.70 9.68 12.12
CA THR A 27 12.82 8.73 13.24
C THR A 27 13.50 7.42 12.88
N GLY A 28 13.51 7.04 11.59
CA GLY A 28 14.00 5.74 11.13
C GLY A 28 13.20 4.54 11.68
N MET A 29 11.96 4.77 12.14
CA MET A 29 11.16 3.71 12.74
C MET A 29 10.76 2.65 11.70
N THR A 30 10.57 1.40 12.14
CA THR A 30 9.93 0.39 11.29
C THR A 30 8.41 0.53 11.37
N VAL A 31 7.77 0.80 10.23
CA VAL A 31 6.31 0.94 10.13
C VAL A 31 5.74 -0.25 9.39
N ILE A 32 4.69 -0.86 9.95
CA ILE A 32 3.83 -1.83 9.26
C ILE A 32 2.41 -1.28 9.32
N PHE A 33 1.75 -1.21 8.16
CA PHE A 33 0.34 -0.87 8.09
C PHE A 33 -0.42 -1.79 7.13
N VAL A 34 -1.70 -1.95 7.43
CA VAL A 34 -2.66 -2.72 6.64
C VAL A 34 -3.64 -1.72 6.03
N THR A 35 -3.90 -1.84 4.72
CA THR A 35 -4.83 -0.99 3.98
C THR A 35 -5.50 -1.80 2.87
N HIS A 36 -6.77 -1.50 2.60
CA HIS A 36 -7.46 -1.96 1.40
C HIS A 36 -7.27 -1.01 0.21
N ASN A 37 -6.63 0.16 0.42
CA ASN A 37 -6.29 1.08 -0.65
C ASN A 37 -4.93 0.73 -1.26
N VAL A 38 -4.99 0.10 -2.43
CA VAL A 38 -3.79 -0.36 -3.16
C VAL A 38 -2.84 0.81 -3.53
N ARG A 39 -3.38 2.01 -3.74
CA ARG A 39 -2.57 3.19 -4.11
C ARG A 39 -1.77 3.72 -2.92
N GLU A 40 -2.31 3.60 -1.70
CA GLU A 40 -1.59 3.89 -0.45
C GLU A 40 -0.43 2.91 -0.27
N ALA A 41 -0.70 1.61 -0.42
CA ALA A 41 0.33 0.57 -0.31
C ALA A 41 1.47 0.80 -1.31
N ALA A 42 1.15 1.12 -2.57
CA ALA A 42 2.14 1.40 -3.61
C ALA A 42 2.96 2.68 -3.37
N ARG A 43 2.38 3.71 -2.74
CA ARG A 43 3.05 5.01 -2.51
C ARG A 43 3.93 5.01 -1.26
N LEU A 44 3.44 4.45 -0.17
CA LEU A 44 4.03 4.62 1.18
C LEU A 44 4.99 3.50 1.59
N SER A 45 5.00 2.38 0.86
CA SER A 45 5.69 1.18 1.31
C SER A 45 6.98 0.94 0.55
N GLN A 46 8.01 0.49 1.27
CA GLN A 46 9.21 -0.10 0.66
C GLN A 46 8.95 -1.56 0.24
N ARG A 47 8.00 -2.23 0.89
CA ARG A 47 7.60 -3.61 0.61
C ARG A 47 6.10 -3.73 0.72
N VAL A 48 5.47 -4.38 -0.25
CA VAL A 48 4.02 -4.64 -0.24
C VAL A 48 3.78 -6.14 -0.16
N LEU A 49 2.96 -6.57 0.79
CA LEU A 49 2.56 -7.96 0.97
C LEU A 49 1.06 -8.12 0.63
N LEU A 50 0.73 -8.95 -0.35
CA LEU A 50 -0.66 -9.31 -0.65
C LEU A 50 -1.09 -10.49 0.23
N MET A 51 -2.22 -10.31 0.92
CA MET A 51 -2.84 -11.36 1.70
C MET A 51 -4.04 -11.97 0.95
N SER A 52 -4.15 -13.30 0.97
CA SER A 52 -5.36 -14.02 0.56
C SER A 52 -6.49 -13.80 1.56
N SER A 53 -7.73 -13.91 1.09
CA SER A 53 -8.93 -13.68 1.89
C SER A 53 -9.24 -14.81 2.87
N ARG A 54 -9.15 -16.10 2.44
CA ARG A 54 -9.28 -17.28 3.33
C ARG A 54 -8.55 -18.52 2.79
N PRO A 55 -7.69 -19.18 3.59
CA PRO A 55 -7.12 -18.71 4.86
C PRO A 55 -6.15 -17.55 4.61
N GLY A 56 -5.98 -16.63 5.57
CA GLY A 56 -5.06 -15.50 5.46
C GLY A 56 -3.61 -15.98 5.32
N ARG A 57 -3.05 -15.83 4.12
CA ARG A 57 -1.68 -16.20 3.77
C ARG A 57 -1.09 -15.10 2.91
N ILE A 58 0.22 -14.90 3.01
CA ILE A 58 0.93 -14.07 2.06
C ILE A 58 1.02 -14.85 0.75
N ILE A 59 0.49 -14.28 -0.32
CA ILE A 59 0.46 -14.92 -1.65
C ILE A 59 1.37 -14.20 -2.65
N ARG A 60 1.71 -12.95 -2.38
CA ARG A 60 2.63 -12.16 -3.20
C ARG A 60 3.35 -11.13 -2.36
N GLU A 61 4.57 -10.83 -2.77
CA GLU A 61 5.38 -9.74 -2.24
C GLU A 61 5.90 -8.92 -3.43
N TRP A 62 5.92 -7.60 -3.26
CA TRP A 62 6.63 -6.68 -4.14
C TRP A 62 7.67 -5.94 -3.31
N ASP A 63 8.91 -5.99 -3.80
CA ASP A 63 9.95 -5.08 -3.36
C ASP A 63 9.80 -3.78 -4.15
N VAL A 64 9.57 -2.68 -3.43
CA VAL A 64 9.46 -1.32 -3.98
C VAL A 64 10.77 -0.57 -3.74
N ALA A 65 11.73 -1.18 -3.02
CA ALA A 65 13.00 -0.59 -2.65
C ALA A 65 13.83 -0.25 -3.89
N ASP A 66 14.02 1.06 -4.06
CA ASP A 66 15.06 1.76 -4.84
C ASP A 66 14.71 3.27 -4.97
N HIS A 67 13.66 3.75 -4.28
CA HIS A 67 13.11 5.08 -4.49
C HIS A 67 12.73 5.72 -3.16
N ASP A 68 13.01 7.01 -3.03
CA ASP A 68 12.25 7.87 -2.11
C ASP A 68 10.74 7.70 -2.36
N PRO A 69 9.89 7.89 -1.34
CA PRO A 69 8.44 7.84 -1.45
C PRO A 69 7.95 8.57 -2.70
N TRP A 70 7.32 7.82 -3.61
CA TRP A 70 6.89 8.38 -4.88
C TRP A 70 5.80 9.46 -4.67
N PRO A 71 5.81 10.55 -5.45
CA PRO A 71 4.63 11.41 -5.54
C PRO A 71 3.38 10.59 -5.89
N LEU A 72 2.23 10.96 -5.32
CA LEU A 72 0.97 10.21 -5.50
C LEU A 72 0.60 10.04 -6.98
N ASP A 73 0.90 11.05 -7.80
CA ASP A 73 0.58 11.11 -9.23
C ASP A 73 1.67 10.52 -10.13
N SER A 74 2.68 9.84 -9.55
CA SER A 74 3.73 9.23 -10.36
C SER A 74 3.19 8.05 -11.19
N PRO A 75 3.69 7.86 -12.44
CA PRO A 75 3.35 6.69 -13.25
C PRO A 75 3.68 5.38 -12.53
N SER A 76 4.77 5.34 -11.77
CA SER A 76 5.22 4.15 -11.06
C SER A 76 4.23 3.70 -9.97
N VAL A 77 3.62 4.63 -9.21
CA VAL A 77 2.53 4.31 -8.27
C VAL A 77 1.35 3.71 -9.01
N ALA A 78 0.96 4.31 -10.15
CA ALA A 78 -0.17 3.83 -10.94
C ALA A 78 0.08 2.41 -11.49
N ASP A 79 1.28 2.15 -11.99
CA ASP A 79 1.67 0.85 -12.54
C ASP A 79 1.69 -0.23 -11.46
N LEU A 80 2.33 0.02 -10.32
CA LEU A 80 2.37 -0.92 -9.21
C LEU A 80 0.97 -1.16 -8.64
N ALA A 81 0.17 -0.11 -8.49
CA ALA A 81 -1.20 -0.25 -8.00
C ALA A 81 -2.07 -1.07 -8.97
N SER A 82 -1.88 -0.91 -10.28
CA SER A 82 -2.55 -1.72 -11.30
C SER A 82 -2.15 -3.20 -11.19
N GLN A 83 -0.85 -3.49 -11.01
CA GLN A 83 -0.35 -4.85 -10.83
C GLN A 83 -0.94 -5.51 -9.57
N ILE A 84 -0.88 -4.85 -8.42
CA ILE A 84 -1.43 -5.37 -7.16
C ILE A 84 -2.94 -5.60 -7.29
N THR A 85 -3.67 -4.67 -7.89
CA THR A 85 -5.12 -4.81 -8.11
C THR A 85 -5.46 -6.00 -9.01
N SER A 86 -4.65 -6.24 -10.04
CA SER A 86 -4.81 -7.39 -10.93
C SER A 86 -4.65 -8.70 -10.17
N GLU A 87 -3.59 -8.84 -9.36
CA GLU A 87 -3.35 -10.03 -8.52
C GLU A 87 -4.45 -10.24 -7.49
N LEU A 88 -4.87 -9.17 -6.79
CA LEU A 88 -5.97 -9.24 -5.82
C LEU A 88 -7.28 -9.72 -6.47
N ARG A 89 -7.61 -9.23 -7.67
CA ARG A 89 -8.80 -9.68 -8.41
C ARG A 89 -8.71 -11.14 -8.84
N GLN A 90 -7.54 -11.60 -9.25
CA GLN A 90 -7.34 -13.01 -9.59
C GLN A 90 -7.54 -13.90 -8.36
N GLU A 91 -7.01 -13.49 -7.21
CA GLU A 91 -7.15 -14.24 -5.97
C GLU A 91 -8.60 -14.33 -5.50
N ILE A 92 -9.32 -13.20 -5.51
CA ILE A 92 -10.75 -13.16 -5.14
C ILE A 92 -11.56 -14.09 -6.05
N ARG A 93 -11.26 -14.13 -7.35
CA ARG A 93 -11.94 -15.03 -8.31
C ARG A 93 -11.63 -16.50 -8.09
N ARG A 94 -10.42 -16.85 -7.64
CA ARG A 94 -10.04 -18.24 -7.34
C ARG A 94 -10.80 -18.78 -6.13
N HIS A 95 -10.99 -17.97 -5.10
CA HIS A 95 -11.68 -18.34 -3.86
C HIS A 95 -13.20 -18.21 -3.90
N ALA A 96 -13.77 -17.57 -4.92
CA ALA A 96 -15.21 -17.49 -5.13
C ALA A 96 -15.80 -18.73 -5.84
N LYS A 97 -14.96 -19.68 -6.27
CA LYS A 97 -15.34 -20.98 -6.82
C LYS A 97 -15.24 -22.06 -5.74
#